data_AF-A0A7C1GNC5-F1
#
_entry.id   AF-A0A7C1GNC5-F1
#
_cell.length_a   1.000
_cell.length_b   1.000
_cell.length_c   1.000
_cell.angle_alpha   90.00
_cell.angle_beta   90.00
_cell.angle_gamma   90.00
#
_symmetry.space_group_name_H-M   'P 1'
#
loop_
_entity.id
_entity.type
_entity.pdbx_description
1 polymer ?
#
loop_
_entity_poly.entity_id
_entity_poly.type
_entity_poly.pdbx_seq_one_letter_code
_entity_poly.pdbx_strand_id
1 'polypeptide(L)' 'MTTTISVTEDVKEALLRVASELQLKLGRMVDLNEAIRYLLIKKRRPELLEEACKPVAGFEEAYRELLEERKKDEDIS' A
#
# COMPACT_ATOMS: atom_id res chain seq x y z
N MET A 1 -14.84 -16.39 -19.98
CA MET A 1 -14.93 -15.79 -21.33
C MET A 1 -13.65 -15.02 -21.56
N THR A 2 -12.93 -15.30 -22.65
CA THR A 2 -11.73 -14.56 -23.04
C THR A 2 -12.12 -13.47 -24.03
N THR A 3 -11.69 -12.24 -23.76
CA THR A 3 -11.91 -11.09 -24.64
C THR A 3 -10.55 -10.54 -25.06
N THR A 4 -10.39 -10.25 -26.34
CA THR A 4 -9.15 -9.67 -26.88
C THR A 4 -9.21 -8.16 -26.75
N ILE A 5 -8.15 -7.57 -26.20
CA ILE A 5 -7.93 -6.13 -26.16
C ILE A 5 -6.69 -5.84 -26.99
N SER A 6 -6.82 -5.02 -28.03
CA SER A 6 -5.68 -4.56 -28.83
C SER A 6 -5.13 -3.27 -28.23
N VAL A 7 -3.82 -3.21 -28.06
CA VAL A 7 -3.10 -2.03 -27.58
C VAL A 7 -1.94 -1.72 -28.53
N THR A 8 -1.45 -0.48 -28.50
CA THR A 8 -0.23 -0.11 -29.22
C THR A 8 1.00 -0.76 -28.58
N GLU A 9 2.09 -0.87 -29.33
CA GLU A 9 3.31 -1.57 -28.86
C GLU A 9 3.94 -0.86 -27.65
N ASP A 10 3.92 0.47 -27.61
CA ASP A 10 4.41 1.27 -26.48
C ASP A 10 3.62 1.00 -25.19
N VAL A 11 2.29 0.84 -25.30
CA VAL A 11 1.43 0.48 -24.16
C VAL A 11 1.72 -0.95 -23.69
N LYS A 12 1.95 -1.87 -24.62
CA LYS A 12 2.33 -3.25 -24.30
C LYS A 12 3.68 -3.31 -23.58
N GLU A 13 4.68 -2.56 -24.05
CA GLU A 13 5.97 -2.42 -23.36
C GLU A 13 5.81 -1.85 -21.94
N ALA A 14 4.99 -0.82 -21.79
CA ALA A 14 4.72 -0.22 -20.48
C ALA A 14 4.05 -1.22 -19.52
N LEU A 15 3.09 -2.00 -20.00
CA LEU A 15 2.44 -3.05 -19.20
C LEU A 15 3.42 -4.14 -18.77
N LEU A 16 4.35 -4.55 -19.66
CA LEU A 16 5.40 -5.51 -19.32
C LEU A 16 6.34 -4.98 -18.24
N ARG A 17 6.69 -3.68 -18.28
CA ARG A 17 7.49 -3.04 -17.22
C ARG A 17 6.76 -3.08 -15.88
N VAL A 18 5.48 -2.69 -15.85
CA VAL A 18 4.65 -2.74 -14.64
C VAL A 18 4.55 -4.16 -14.08
N ALA A 19 4.33 -5.16 -14.94
CA ALA A 19 4.27 -6.56 -14.52
C ALA A 19 5.62 -7.02 -13.92
N SER A 20 6.74 -6.63 -14.53
CA SER A 20 8.08 -6.96 -14.06
C SER A 20 8.39 -6.35 -12.69
N GLU A 21 8.07 -5.08 -12.49
CA GLU A 21 8.20 -4.40 -11.20
C GLU A 21 7.34 -5.08 -10.12
N LEU A 22 6.10 -5.44 -10.47
CA LEU A 22 5.19 -6.10 -9.55
C LEU A 22 5.66 -7.52 -9.20
N GLN A 23 6.22 -8.25 -10.16
CA GLN A 23 6.83 -9.56 -9.96
C GLN A 23 8.00 -9.50 -8.99
N LEU A 24 8.90 -8.52 -9.15
CA LEU A 24 10.01 -8.29 -8.21
C LEU A 24 9.50 -7.97 -6.80
N LYS A 25 8.48 -7.13 -6.70
CA LYS A 25 7.90 -6.72 -5.41
C LYS A 25 7.19 -7.85 -4.67
N LEU A 26 6.49 -8.73 -5.40
CA LEU A 26 5.69 -9.80 -4.81
C LEU A 26 6.46 -11.13 -4.68
N GLY A 27 7.62 -11.27 -5.33
CA GLY A 27 8.41 -12.52 -5.32
C GLY A 27 7.72 -13.68 -6.04
N ARG A 28 6.76 -13.41 -6.93
CA ARG A 28 6.03 -14.42 -7.71
C ARG A 28 5.69 -13.91 -9.10
N MET A 29 5.39 -14.83 -10.01
CA MET A 29 4.98 -14.49 -11.37
C MET A 29 3.68 -13.65 -11.36
N VAL A 30 3.65 -12.64 -12.24
CA VAL A 30 2.53 -11.71 -12.43
C VAL A 30 2.19 -11.66 -13.91
N ASP A 31 0.93 -11.91 -14.27
CA ASP A 31 0.46 -11.81 -15.64
C ASP A 31 -0.05 -10.40 -16.00
N LEU A 32 -0.31 -10.17 -17.29
CA LEU A 32 -0.80 -8.87 -17.76
C LEU A 32 -2.19 -8.51 -17.21
N ASN A 33 -3.06 -9.49 -16.94
CA ASN A 33 -4.37 -9.21 -16.36
C ASN A 33 -4.24 -8.73 -14.91
N GLU A 34 -3.31 -9.30 -14.16
CA GLU A 34 -2.98 -8.87 -12.82
C GLU A 34 -2.34 -7.48 -12.82
N ALA A 35 -1.41 -7.20 -13.75
CA ALA A 35 -0.85 -5.87 -13.91
C ALA A 35 -1.95 -4.82 -14.21
N ILE A 36 -2.89 -5.14 -15.10
CA ILE A 36 -4.05 -4.28 -15.39
C ILE A 36 -4.92 -4.06 -14.14
N ARG A 37 -5.27 -5.13 -13.42
CA ARG A 37 -6.03 -5.03 -12.16
C ARG A 37 -5.30 -4.17 -11.14
N TYR A 38 -3.99 -4.36 -11.00
CA TYR A 38 -3.16 -3.55 -10.11
C TYR A 38 -3.24 -2.07 -10.48
N LEU A 39 -3.11 -1.71 -11.75
CA LEU A 39 -3.23 -0.32 -12.21
C LEU A 39 -4.62 0.28 -11.94
N LEU A 40 -5.69 -0.51 -12.11
CA LEU A 40 -7.06 -0.07 -11.84
C LEU A 40 -7.32 0.15 -10.33
N ILE A 41 -6.75 -0.71 -9.48
CA ILE A 41 -6.89 -0.65 -8.02
C ILE A 41 -5.97 0.42 -7.42
N LYS A 42 -4.80 0.67 -8.01
CA LYS A 42 -3.81 1.68 -7.56
C LYS A 42 -4.32 3.12 -7.70
N LYS A 43 -5.61 3.36 -7.96
CA LYS A 43 -6.21 4.66 -7.65
C LYS A 43 -5.89 4.98 -6.20
N ARG A 44 -4.92 5.88 -6.01
CA ARG A 44 -4.53 6.36 -4.69
C ARG A 44 -5.81 6.90 -4.06
N ARG A 45 -6.14 6.36 -2.89
CA ARG A 45 -7.16 6.88 -2.00
C ARG A 45 -6.45 7.66 -0.89
N PRO A 46 -5.92 8.87 -1.18
CA PRO A 46 -5.25 9.68 -0.16
C PRO A 46 -6.13 9.90 1.07
N GLU A 47 -7.45 9.90 0.90
CA GLU A 47 -8.44 9.95 1.98
C GLU A 47 -8.29 8.81 3.00
N LEU A 48 -7.84 7.61 2.60
CA LEU A 48 -7.63 6.50 3.54
C LEU A 48 -6.38 6.71 4.40
N LEU A 49 -5.34 7.33 3.84
CA LEU A 49 -4.15 7.68 4.60
C LEU A 49 -4.48 8.78 5.61
N GLU A 50 -5.23 9.79 5.19
CA GLU A 50 -5.69 10.87 6.06
C GLU A 50 -6.58 10.34 7.18
N GLU A 51 -7.54 9.44 6.88
CA GLU A 51 -8.38 8.78 7.87
C GLU A 51 -7.57 7.95 8.87
N ALA A 52 -6.60 7.16 8.40
CA ALA A 52 -5.75 6.34 9.26
C ALA A 52 -4.86 7.17 10.20
N CYS A 53 -4.56 8.41 9.82
CA CYS A 53 -3.80 9.35 10.65
C CYS A 53 -4.67 10.21 11.57
N LYS A 54 -6.01 10.07 11.56
CA LYS A 54 -6.86 10.80 12.50
C LYS A 54 -6.65 10.29 13.93
N PRO A 55 -6.53 11.19 14.92
CA PRO A 55 -6.50 10.78 16.32
C PRO A 55 -7.76 9.99 16.66
N VAL A 56 -7.58 8.79 17.23
CA VAL A 56 -8.70 8.02 17.79
C VAL A 56 -9.14 8.69 19.10
N ALA A 57 -10.43 8.64 19.42
CA ALA A 57 -10.91 9.15 20.70
C ALA A 57 -10.15 8.47 21.86
N GLY A 58 -9.64 9.27 22.80
CA GLY A 58 -8.80 8.78 23.91
C GLY A 58 -7.32 8.56 23.55
N PHE A 59 -6.89 8.86 22.32
CA PHE A 59 -5.48 8.73 21.94
C PHE A 59 -4.55 9.54 22.84
N GLU A 60 -4.90 10.79 23.15
CA GLU A 60 -4.06 11.67 23.97
C GLU A 60 -3.85 11.14 25.40
N GLU A 61 -4.91 10.56 25.97
CA GLU A 61 -4.88 9.97 27.31
C GLU A 61 -4.04 8.68 27.32
N ALA A 62 -4.32 7.77 26.38
CA ALA A 62 -3.55 6.53 26.22
C ALA A 62 -2.07 6.79 25.89
N TYR A 63 -1.78 7.83 25.08
CA TYR A 63 -0.41 8.21 24.74
C TYR A 63 0.32 8.82 25.92
N ARG A 64 -0.36 9.61 26.76
CA ARG A 64 0.22 10.14 28.01
C ARG A 64 0.54 9.02 28.98
N GLU A 65 -0.38 8.07 29.19
CA GLU A 65 -0.19 6.90 30.04
C GLU A 65 1.02 6.08 29.57
N LEU A 66 1.12 5.78 28.26
CA LEU A 66 2.27 5.08 27.68
C LEU A 66 3.61 5.78 27.99
N LEU A 67 3.67 7.11 27.87
CA LEU A 67 4.88 7.88 28.14
C LEU A 67 5.24 7.91 29.62
N GLU A 68 4.24 7.96 30.51
CA GLU A 68 4.46 7.90 31.95
C GLU A 68 5.01 6.55 32.38
N GLU A 69 4.47 5.45 31.86
CA GLU A 69 4.99 4.10 32.13
C GLU A 69 6.42 3.92 31.60
N ARG A 70 6.73 4.42 30.39
CA ARG A 70 8.12 4.36 29.87
C ARG A 70 9.14 5.10 30.72
N LYS A 71 8.77 6.27 31.25
CA LYS A 71 9.66 7.01 32.17
C LYS A 71 9.96 6.21 33.43
N LYS A 72 8.95 5.52 33.97
CA LYS A 72 9.14 4.65 35.14
C LYS A 72 10.09 3.51 34.82
N ASP A 73 9.96 2.88 33.66
CA ASP A 73 10.88 1.81 33.23
C ASP A 73 12.34 2.32 33.08
N GLU A 74 12.52 3.54 32.58
CA GLU A 74 13.83 4.17 32.40
C GLU A 74 14.46 4.63 33.72
N ASP A 75 13.67 5.15 34.68
CA ASP A 75 14.13 5.56 36.02
C ASP A 75 14.46 4.37 36.94
N ILE A 76 14.08 3.14 36.55
CA ILE A 76 14.36 1.89 37.28
C ILE A 76 15.64 1.19 36.75
N SER A 77 16.27 1.69 35.68
CA SER A 77 17.55 1.22 35.12
C SER A 77 18.77 1.92 35.70
#